data_AF-A0A352VXV8-F1
#
_entry.id   AF-A0A352VXV8-F1
#
_cell.length_a   1.000
_cell.length_b   1.000
_cell.length_c   1.000
_cell.angle_alpha   90.00
_cell.angle_beta   90.00
_cell.angle_gamma   90.00
#
_symmetry.space_group_name_H-M   'P 1'
#
loop_
_entity.id
_entity.type
_entity.pdbx_description
1 polymer ?
#
loop_
_entity_poly.entity_id
_entity_poly.type
_entity_poly.pdbx_seq_one_letter_code
_entity_poly.pdbx_strand_id
1 'polypeptide(L)'
;MNRISQFLTAALLYSSFFAQTRLPQVAILNFAGKSGVSAGEASGENDLFRSELGATRRYNILERAKMDTILKEQAFQQTCCTESECAVKIGQILNMQYMFVGTLMKLGSYIYLLVSMIR
;
A
#
# COMPACT_ATOMS: atom_id res chain seq x y z
N MET A 1 -49.10 19.51 -13.02
CA MET A 1 -47.93 18.79 -12.47
C MET A 1 -47.58 17.64 -13.42
N ASN A 2 -46.50 17.78 -14.18
CA ASN A 2 -46.18 16.92 -15.32
C ASN A 2 -45.67 15.54 -14.89
N ARG A 3 -46.35 14.47 -15.36
CA ARG A 3 -45.94 13.07 -15.16
C ARG A 3 -44.50 12.79 -15.65
N ILE A 4 -44.04 13.52 -16.67
CA ILE A 4 -42.68 13.43 -17.22
C ILE A 4 -41.61 13.83 -16.17
N SER A 5 -41.89 14.84 -15.32
CA SER A 5 -40.98 15.28 -14.27
C SER A 5 -40.84 14.23 -13.15
N GLN A 6 -41.86 13.40 -12.93
CA GLN A 6 -41.84 12.31 -11.96
C GLN A 6 -41.00 11.10 -12.43
N PHE A 7 -40.97 10.83 -13.74
CA PHE A 7 -40.13 9.76 -14.28
C PHE A 7 -38.64 10.14 -14.29
N LEU A 8 -38.31 11.40 -14.58
CA LEU A 8 -36.92 11.91 -14.54
C LEU A 8 -36.32 11.89 -13.13
N THR A 9 -37.11 12.23 -12.12
CA THR A 9 -36.68 12.19 -10.72
C THR A 9 -36.48 10.76 -10.21
N ALA A 10 -37.33 9.81 -10.64
CA ALA A 10 -37.15 8.39 -10.31
C ALA A 10 -35.88 7.79 -10.94
N ALA A 11 -35.55 8.15 -12.18
CA ALA A 11 -34.34 7.66 -12.87
C ALA A 11 -33.04 8.17 -12.23
N LEU A 12 -33.00 9.42 -11.78
CA LEU A 12 -31.84 9.99 -11.08
C LEU A 12 -31.55 9.28 -9.75
N LEU A 13 -32.58 8.90 -8.99
CA LEU A 13 -32.43 8.18 -7.72
C LEU A 13 -31.94 6.73 -7.89
N TYR A 14 -32.22 6.09 -9.01
CA TYR A 14 -31.83 4.69 -9.26
C TYR A 14 -30.32 4.52 -9.53
N SER A 15 -29.66 5.55 -10.04
CA SER A 15 -28.23 5.50 -10.41
C SER A 15 -27.28 5.44 -9.22
N SER A 16 -27.75 5.79 -8.01
CA SER A 16 -26.93 5.81 -6.80
C SER A 16 -26.61 4.42 -6.22
N PHE A 17 -27.24 3.36 -6.73
CA PHE A 17 -27.08 2.00 -6.19
C PHE A 17 -25.87 1.21 -6.72
N PHE A 18 -25.16 1.71 -7.74
CA PHE A 18 -23.96 1.06 -8.28
C PHE A 18 -22.67 1.72 -7.78
N ALA A 19 -22.52 1.90 -6.47
CA ALA A 19 -21.21 2.22 -5.90
C ALA A 19 -20.36 0.94 -5.85
N GLN A 20 -19.58 0.67 -6.90
CA GLN A 20 -18.58 -0.39 -6.88
C GLN A 20 -17.53 -0.08 -5.82
N THR A 21 -17.48 -0.88 -4.74
CA THR A 21 -16.46 -0.73 -3.69
C THR A 21 -15.10 -1.08 -4.29
N ARG A 22 -14.29 -0.07 -4.63
CA ARG A 22 -12.93 -0.28 -5.11
C ARG A 22 -12.04 -0.74 -3.97
N LEU A 23 -11.21 -1.74 -4.20
CA LEU A 23 -10.21 -2.18 -3.22
C LEU A 23 -9.23 -1.03 -2.92
N PRO A 24 -8.85 -0.83 -1.65
CA PRO A 24 -7.85 0.17 -1.28
C PRO A 24 -6.51 -0.11 -1.98
N GLN A 25 -5.93 0.94 -2.56
CA GLN A 25 -4.60 0.91 -3.17
C GLN A 25 -3.54 0.97 -2.09
N VAL A 26 -2.60 0.03 -2.09
CA VAL A 26 -1.53 -0.03 -1.08
C VAL A 26 -0.18 -0.29 -1.71
N ALA A 27 0.87 0.25 -1.09
CA ALA A 27 2.24 -0.13 -1.41
C ALA A 27 2.97 -0.63 -0.17
N ILE A 28 3.94 -1.51 -0.40
CA ILE A 28 4.75 -2.14 0.64
C ILE A 28 6.19 -1.78 0.34
N LEU A 29 6.82 -1.01 1.22
CA LEU A 29 8.23 -0.65 1.10
C LEU A 29 9.13 -1.83 1.47
N ASN A 30 10.40 -1.74 1.08
CA ASN A 30 11.39 -2.74 1.49
C ASN A 30 11.53 -2.77 3.00
N PHE A 31 11.38 -3.96 3.59
CA PHE A 31 11.58 -4.14 5.01
C PHE A 31 13.05 -3.95 5.36
N ALA A 32 13.31 -3.30 6.48
CA ALA A 32 14.66 -3.07 6.97
C ALA A 32 15.12 -4.21 7.89
N GLY A 33 16.31 -4.75 7.66
CA GLY A 33 16.97 -5.63 8.62
C GLY A 33 17.66 -4.81 9.72
N LYS A 34 17.41 -5.14 10.98
CA LYS A 34 18.10 -4.59 12.16
C LYS A 34 18.66 -5.71 13.03
N SER A 35 19.64 -5.37 13.87
CA SER A 35 20.14 -6.22 14.97
C SER A 35 20.42 -7.68 14.56
N GLY A 36 21.29 -7.87 13.55
CA GLY A 36 21.73 -9.22 13.14
C GLY A 36 20.85 -9.92 12.11
N VAL A 37 19.93 -9.18 11.47
CA VAL A 37 19.19 -9.65 10.28
C VAL A 37 19.76 -9.00 9.04
N SER A 38 20.09 -9.80 8.03
CA SER A 38 20.61 -9.33 6.74
C SER A 38 19.52 -8.68 5.90
N ALA A 39 19.93 -7.83 4.95
CA ALA A 39 19.00 -7.24 3.99
C ALA A 39 18.31 -8.31 3.11
N GLY A 40 18.99 -9.45 2.86
CA GLY A 40 18.42 -10.57 2.12
C GLY A 40 17.28 -11.26 2.88
N GLU A 41 17.48 -11.55 4.17
CA GLU A 41 16.43 -12.11 5.04
C GLU A 41 15.23 -11.15 5.15
N ALA A 42 15.49 -9.85 5.33
CA ALA A 42 14.44 -8.85 5.35
C ALA A 42 13.66 -8.75 4.02
N SER A 43 14.35 -8.88 2.88
CA SER A 43 13.68 -8.91 1.58
C SER A 43 12.85 -10.18 1.41
N GLY A 44 13.34 -11.34 1.87
CA GLY A 44 12.60 -12.60 1.81
C GLY A 44 11.28 -12.54 2.58
N GLU A 45 11.32 -12.05 3.83
CA GLU A 45 10.10 -11.86 4.63
C GLU A 45 9.17 -10.80 4.03
N ASN A 46 9.70 -9.76 3.38
CA ASN A 46 8.88 -8.80 2.65
C ASN A 46 8.13 -9.48 1.50
N ASP A 47 8.80 -10.32 0.72
CA ASP A 47 8.15 -11.04 -0.39
C ASP A 47 7.08 -12.02 0.11
N LEU A 48 7.33 -12.70 1.23
CA LEU A 48 6.31 -13.51 1.91
C LEU A 48 5.11 -12.66 2.36
N PHE A 49 5.35 -11.54 3.04
CA PHE A 49 4.30 -10.63 3.49
C PHE A 49 3.46 -10.10 2.30
N ARG A 50 4.11 -9.73 1.19
CA ARG A 50 3.44 -9.30 -0.04
C ARG A 50 2.55 -10.40 -0.62
N SER A 51 3.05 -11.64 -0.65
CA SER A 51 2.30 -12.81 -1.12
C SER A 51 1.06 -13.06 -0.27
N GLU A 52 1.23 -13.11 1.06
CA GLU A 52 0.14 -13.34 2.01
C GLU A 52 -0.91 -12.22 1.97
N LEU A 53 -0.48 -10.96 1.91
CA LEU A 53 -1.40 -9.84 1.77
C LEU A 53 -2.17 -9.90 0.45
N GLY A 54 -1.50 -10.28 -0.64
CA GLY A 54 -2.13 -10.48 -1.95
C GLY A 54 -3.16 -11.61 -1.94
N ALA A 55 -2.86 -12.71 -1.25
CA ALA A 55 -3.77 -13.85 -1.09
C ALA A 55 -5.09 -13.47 -0.40
N THR A 56 -5.09 -12.44 0.46
CA THR A 56 -6.33 -11.94 1.09
C THR A 56 -7.34 -11.37 0.09
N ARG A 57 -6.89 -10.91 -1.09
CA ARG A 57 -7.71 -10.20 -2.11
C ARG A 57 -8.46 -8.98 -1.57
N ARG A 58 -7.99 -8.39 -0.46
CA ARG A 58 -8.62 -7.21 0.17
C ARG A 58 -7.96 -5.88 -0.21
N TYR A 59 -6.83 -5.93 -0.91
CA TYR A 59 -6.05 -4.76 -1.28
C TYR A 59 -5.63 -4.87 -2.75
N ASN A 60 -5.49 -3.72 -3.41
CA ASN A 60 -4.78 -3.63 -4.67
C ASN A 60 -3.33 -3.23 -4.39
N ILE A 61 -2.40 -4.19 -4.51
CA ILE A 61 -1.01 -4.00 -4.11
C ILE A 61 -0.21 -3.50 -5.31
N LEU A 62 0.44 -2.35 -5.16
CA LEU A 62 1.35 -1.82 -6.18
C LEU A 62 2.58 -2.71 -6.31
N GLU A 63 2.85 -3.20 -7.52
CA GLU A 63 4.04 -3.99 -7.82
C GLU A 63 5.35 -3.24 -7.55
N ARG A 64 6.36 -3.97 -7.07
CA ARG A 64 7.68 -3.39 -6.72
C ARG A 64 8.34 -2.72 -7.93
N ALA A 65 8.36 -3.37 -9.08
CA ALA A 65 8.95 -2.82 -10.31
C ALA A 65 8.25 -1.53 -10.75
N LYS A 66 6.91 -1.49 -10.66
CA LYS A 66 6.13 -0.29 -10.99
C LYS A 66 6.40 0.86 -10.03
N MET A 67 6.52 0.57 -8.73
CA MET A 67 6.93 1.53 -7.72
C MET A 67 8.30 2.12 -8.03
N ASP A 68 9.29 1.27 -8.34
CA ASP A 68 10.64 1.72 -8.68
C ASP A 68 10.68 2.60 -9.93
N THR A 69 9.88 2.29 -10.95
CA THR A 69 9.74 3.10 -12.16
C THR A 69 9.17 4.49 -11.84
N ILE A 70 8.06 4.56 -11.10
CA ILE A 70 7.41 5.84 -10.76
C ILE A 70 8.37 6.71 -9.93
N LEU A 71 9.07 6.13 -8.95
CA LEU A 71 10.00 6.88 -8.11
C LEU A 71 11.21 7.40 -8.92
N LYS A 72 11.71 6.62 -9.88
CA LYS A 72 12.76 7.07 -10.80
C LYS A 72 12.30 8.21 -11.71
N GLU A 73 11.08 8.12 -12.25
CA GLU A 73 10.50 9.17 -13.10
C GLU A 73 10.34 10.50 -12.35
N GLN A 74 9.98 10.44 -11.07
CA GLN A 74 9.84 11.63 -10.21
C GLN A 74 11.18 12.15 -9.67
N ALA A 75 12.32 11.64 -10.20
CA ALA A 75 13.67 11.95 -9.73
C ALA A 75 13.84 11.81 -8.21
N PHE A 76 13.06 10.91 -7.60
CA PHE A 76 13.09 10.68 -6.16
C PHE A 76 14.40 9.97 -5.82
N GLN A 77 15.37 10.71 -5.29
CA GLN A 77 16.64 10.12 -4.91
C GLN A 77 16.45 9.18 -3.72
N GLN A 78 17.07 8.00 -3.80
CA GLN A 78 17.04 6.96 -2.76
C GLN A 78 17.73 7.39 -1.44
N THR A 79 18.14 8.65 -1.34
CA THR A 79 18.84 9.25 -0.20
C THR A 79 17.88 9.84 0.83
N CYS A 80 16.76 9.17 1.10
CA CYS A 80 16.01 9.28 2.34
C CYS A 80 14.98 8.14 2.38
N CYS A 81 14.68 7.43 3.45
CA CYS A 81 15.07 7.52 4.84
C CYS A 81 14.74 6.12 5.44
N THR A 82 15.31 5.79 6.59
CA THR A 82 14.54 5.01 7.57
C THR A 82 13.63 5.98 8.32
N GLU A 83 12.57 5.48 8.95
CA GLU A 83 11.54 6.24 9.68
C GLU A 83 10.36 6.73 8.83
N SER A 84 9.18 6.67 9.45
CA SER A 84 7.83 6.79 8.87
C SER A 84 7.59 8.00 7.97
N GLU A 85 8.39 9.06 8.09
CA GLU A 85 8.26 10.28 7.28
C GLU A 85 8.46 10.01 5.77
N CYS A 86 9.41 9.12 5.42
CA CYS A 86 9.63 8.77 4.02
C CYS A 86 8.43 8.03 3.42
N ALA A 87 7.82 7.14 4.22
CA ALA A 87 6.68 6.34 3.76
C ALA A 87 5.47 7.20 3.40
N VAL A 88 5.22 8.28 4.16
CA VAL A 88 4.13 9.23 3.85
C VAL A 88 4.39 9.94 2.52
N LYS A 89 5.60 10.48 2.31
CA LYS A 89 5.95 11.20 1.08
C LYS A 89 5.90 10.28 -0.15
N ILE A 90 6.45 9.07 -0.03
CA ILE A 90 6.37 8.06 -1.08
C ILE A 90 4.91 7.68 -1.35
N GLY A 91 4.09 7.49 -0.32
CA GLY A 91 2.66 7.20 -0.47
C GLY A 91 1.90 8.28 -1.24
N GLN A 92 2.22 9.55 -0.99
CA GLN A 92 1.66 10.69 -1.74
C GLN A 92 2.07 10.68 -3.21
N ILE A 93 3.36 10.44 -3.50
CA ILE A 93 3.88 10.35 -4.88
C ILE A 93 3.21 9.20 -5.64
N LEU A 94 3.03 8.05 -4.96
CA LEU A 94 2.44 6.85 -5.55
C LEU A 94 0.91 6.89 -5.55
N ASN A 95 0.27 7.89 -4.93
CA ASN A 95 -1.18 8.00 -4.74
C ASN A 95 -1.79 6.74 -4.08
N MET A 96 -1.17 6.25 -3.01
CA MET A 96 -1.61 5.09 -2.25
C MET A 96 -2.48 5.50 -1.06
N GLN A 97 -3.47 4.68 -0.71
CA GLN A 97 -4.30 4.91 0.48
C GLN A 97 -3.63 4.43 1.76
N TYR A 98 -2.81 3.38 1.66
CA TYR A 98 -2.02 2.89 2.77
C TYR A 98 -0.63 2.47 2.32
N MET A 99 0.34 2.68 3.20
CA MET A 99 1.73 2.26 3.04
C MET A 99 2.07 1.27 4.15
N PHE A 100 2.66 0.15 3.80
CA PHE A 100 3.22 -0.79 4.78
C PHE A 100 4.73 -0.61 4.84
N VAL A 101 5.23 -0.42 6.05
CA VAL A 101 6.66 -0.42 6.36
C VAL A 101 6.95 -1.47 7.39
N GLY A 102 8.03 -2.22 7.19
CA GLY A 102 8.40 -3.32 8.07
C GLY A 102 9.84 -3.23 8.52
N THR A 103 10.11 -3.78 9.69
CA THR A 103 11.47 -3.99 10.20
C THR A 103 11.55 -5.39 10.77
N LEU A 104 12.61 -6.10 10.42
CA LEU A 104 12.97 -7.37 11.03
C LEU A 104 14.09 -7.15 12.04
N MET A 105 13.98 -7.79 13.19
CA MET A 105 15.02 -7.76 14.21
C MET A 105 15.15 -9.09 14.92
N LYS A 106 16.38 -9.50 15.21
CA LYS A 106 16.66 -10.69 15.99
C LYS A 106 16.89 -10.31 17.45
N LEU A 107 16.14 -10.94 18.36
CA LEU A 107 16.34 -10.82 19.81
C LEU A 107 16.49 -12.22 20.39
N GLY A 108 17.70 -12.52 20.89
CA GLY A 108 18.06 -13.86 21.34
C GLY A 108 17.95 -14.87 20.20
N SER A 109 17.10 -15.89 20.39
CA SER A 109 16.83 -16.94 19.41
C SER A 109 15.60 -16.68 18.53
N TYR A 110 14.91 -15.55 18.71
CA TYR A 110 13.68 -15.22 18.00
C TYR A 110 13.90 -14.10 16.99
N ILE A 111 13.20 -14.20 15.86
CA ILE A 111 13.10 -13.14 14.86
C ILE A 111 11.73 -12.49 15.02
N TYR A 112 11.71 -11.16 15.10
CA TYR A 112 10.52 -10.34 15.22
C TYR A 112 10.33 -9.56 13.92
N LEU A 113 9.14 -9.69 13.34
CA LEU A 113 8.68 -8.85 12.24
C LEU A 113 7.72 -7.79 12.79
N LEU A 114 8.10 -6.53 12.67
CA LEU A 114 7.29 -5.38 13.05
C LEU A 114 6.80 -4.71 11.77
N VAL A 115 5.48 -4.64 11.56
CA VAL A 115 4.88 -3.99 10.39
C VAL A 115 3.95 -2.86 10.86
N SER A 116 4.15 -1.68 10.30
CA SER A 116 3.31 -0.51 10.52
C SER A 116 2.56 -0.16 9.24
N MET A 117 1.23 -0.01 9.36
CA MET A 117 0.38 0.55 8.33
C MET A 117 0.27 2.06 8.54
N ILE A 118 0.66 2.82 7.52
CA ILE A 118 0.61 4.28 7.48
C ILE A 118 -0.44 4.68 6.46
N ARG A 119 -1.16 5.77 6.73
CA ARG A 119 -2.17 6.35 5.82
C ARG A 119 -1.58 7.51 5.05
#